data_AF-A0A537N9T1-F1
#
_entry.id   AF-A0A537N9T1-F1
#
_cell.length_a   1.000
_cell.length_b   1.000
_cell.length_c   1.000
_cell.angle_alpha   90.00
_cell.angle_beta   90.00
_cell.angle_gamma   90.00
#
_symmetry.space_group_name_H-M   'P 1'
#
loop_
_entity.id
_entity.type
_entity.pdbx_description
1 polymer ?
#
loop_
_entity_poly.entity_id
_entity_poly.type
_entity_poly.pdbx_seq_one_letter_code
_entity_poly.pdbx_strand_id
1 'polypeptide(L)'
;MRLLIGAFLALLIAAATGLGATWLALTRGTAFGAITIGAWTAWPKTGTADIDPYARAAVARSGELPIGSGDGIAFYARSDDAGYALDGRCETLLRGVTPAARFWTLTLYDPEGRLVANSASRYGFTSQEITRFSDGSFQIMVAPRARPGNWLPSGGADRYVLVLRLYDTPVGAATRIGREAPMPSIARRACP
;
A
#
# COMPACT_ATOMS: atom_id res chain seq x y z
N MET A 1 -54.34 2.73 -2.91
CA MET A 1 -53.41 1.72 -2.33
C MET A 1 -52.35 1.21 -3.32
N ARG A 2 -52.73 0.62 -4.47
CA ARG A 2 -51.76 -0.01 -5.42
C ARG A 2 -50.64 0.92 -5.92
N LEU A 3 -50.97 2.16 -6.29
CA LEU A 3 -49.97 3.16 -6.74
C LEU A 3 -48.96 3.52 -5.64
N LEU A 4 -49.42 3.66 -4.39
CA LEU A 4 -48.56 3.98 -3.25
C LEU A 4 -47.60 2.83 -2.94
N ILE A 5 -48.10 1.59 -2.98
CA ILE A 5 -47.27 0.38 -2.78
C ILE A 5 -46.23 0.26 -3.90
N GLY A 6 -46.63 0.47 -5.16
CA GLY A 6 -45.71 0.42 -6.30
C GLY A 6 -44.63 1.51 -6.24
N ALA A 7 -45.01 2.75 -5.90
CA ALA A 7 -44.06 3.84 -5.75
C ALA A 7 -43.08 3.60 -4.59
N PHE A 8 -43.57 3.10 -3.45
CA PHE A 8 -42.70 2.76 -2.32
C PHE A 8 -41.72 1.64 -2.67
N LEU A 9 -42.18 0.59 -3.37
CA LEU A 9 -41.31 -0.51 -3.79
C LEU A 9 -40.25 -0.04 -4.80
N ALA A 10 -40.61 0.84 -5.73
CA ALA A 10 -39.66 1.44 -6.68
C ALA A 10 -38.60 2.29 -5.95
N LEU A 11 -39.00 3.11 -4.97
CA LEU A 11 -38.06 3.90 -4.15
C LEU A 11 -37.14 3.01 -3.33
N LEU A 12 -37.64 1.92 -2.76
CA LEU A 12 -36.81 0.96 -2.02
C LEU A 12 -35.78 0.29 -2.93
N ILE A 13 -36.17 -0.15 -4.13
CA ILE A 13 -35.24 -0.76 -5.09
C ILE A 13 -34.19 0.27 -5.53
N ALA A 14 -34.61 1.50 -5.84
CA ALA A 14 -33.69 2.58 -6.20
C ALA A 14 -32.68 2.88 -5.06
N ALA A 15 -33.16 2.95 -3.82
CA ALA A 15 -32.30 3.16 -2.66
C ALA A 15 -31.33 1.99 -2.44
N ALA A 16 -31.82 0.75 -2.49
CA ALA A 16 -31.00 -0.44 -2.29
C ALA A 16 -29.91 -0.57 -3.38
N THR A 17 -30.27 -0.32 -4.65
CA THR A 17 -29.30 -0.35 -5.76
C THR A 17 -28.30 0.79 -5.69
N GLY A 18 -28.74 2.02 -5.42
CA GLY A 18 -27.85 3.18 -5.27
C GLY A 18 -26.87 3.04 -4.11
N LEU A 19 -27.35 2.61 -2.94
CA LEU A 19 -26.50 2.35 -1.77
C LEU A 19 -25.57 1.16 -2.00
N GLY A 20 -26.07 0.08 -2.61
CA GLY A 20 -25.27 -1.09 -2.95
C GLY A 20 -24.14 -0.77 -3.92
N ALA A 21 -24.42 -0.01 -4.98
CA ALA A 21 -23.41 0.43 -5.93
C ALA A 21 -22.35 1.34 -5.28
N THR A 22 -22.80 2.27 -4.42
CA THR A 22 -21.90 3.15 -3.66
C THR A 22 -21.00 2.34 -2.73
N TRP A 23 -21.57 1.40 -1.98
CA TRP A 23 -20.81 0.52 -1.09
C TRP A 23 -19.79 -0.32 -1.85
N LEU A 24 -20.17 -0.88 -3.00
CA LEU A 24 -19.25 -1.65 -3.85
C LEU A 24 -18.11 -0.79 -4.41
N ALA A 25 -18.39 0.45 -4.83
CA ALA A 25 -17.39 1.37 -5.34
C ALA A 25 -16.37 1.75 -4.26
N LEU A 26 -16.83 1.96 -3.01
CA LEU A 26 -15.98 2.42 -1.92
C LEU A 26 -15.24 1.31 -1.18
N THR A 27 -15.64 0.05 -1.32
CA THR A 27 -14.99 -1.10 -0.65
C THR A 27 -13.73 -1.59 -1.36
N ARG A 28 -13.53 -1.23 -2.63
CA ARG A 28 -12.38 -1.67 -3.43
C ARG A 28 -11.18 -0.71 -3.37
N GLY A 29 -11.25 0.35 -2.57
CA GLY A 29 -10.21 1.37 -2.44
C GLY A 29 -10.22 2.41 -3.56
N THR A 30 -9.11 3.13 -3.72
CA THR A 30 -8.96 4.21 -4.70
C THR A 30 -8.76 3.66 -6.11
N ALA A 31 -9.78 3.85 -6.98
CA ALA A 31 -9.76 3.28 -8.33
C ALA A 31 -8.95 4.09 -9.36
N PHE A 32 -8.78 5.39 -9.15
CA PHE A 32 -8.23 6.31 -10.17
C PHE A 32 -6.90 6.92 -9.75
N GLY A 33 -6.09 7.31 -10.74
CA GLY A 33 -4.83 8.03 -10.50
C GLY A 33 -3.70 7.18 -9.92
N ALA A 34 -3.78 5.85 -10.06
CA ALA A 34 -2.73 4.93 -9.65
C ALA A 34 -1.49 5.07 -10.56
N ILE A 35 -0.30 5.03 -9.95
CA ILE A 35 0.99 4.88 -10.63
C ILE A 35 1.62 3.59 -10.13
N THR A 36 1.97 2.69 -11.05
CA THR A 36 2.59 1.40 -10.73
C THR A 36 4.01 1.31 -11.31
N ILE A 37 4.96 0.86 -10.48
CA ILE A 37 6.38 0.64 -10.83
C ILE A 37 6.83 -0.67 -10.19
N GLY A 38 7.06 -1.69 -11.02
CA GLY A 38 7.24 -3.06 -10.52
C GLY A 38 6.03 -3.49 -9.67
N ALA A 39 6.28 -4.09 -8.52
CA ALA A 39 5.25 -4.46 -7.54
C ALA A 39 4.60 -3.29 -6.78
N TRP A 40 5.12 -2.06 -6.91
CA TRP A 40 4.70 -0.93 -6.09
C TRP A 40 3.65 -0.07 -6.77
N THR A 41 2.58 0.27 -6.07
CA THR A 41 1.52 1.17 -6.54
C THR A 41 1.32 2.34 -5.59
N ALA A 42 1.20 3.55 -6.13
CA ALA A 42 0.90 4.77 -5.37
C ALA A 42 -0.27 5.54 -5.99
N TRP A 43 -0.90 6.40 -5.20
CA TRP A 43 -1.98 7.30 -5.63
C TRP A 43 -1.65 8.74 -5.26
N PRO A 44 -0.84 9.46 -6.07
CA PRO A 44 -0.25 10.72 -5.63
C PRO A 44 -1.27 11.86 -5.46
N LYS A 45 -2.41 11.80 -6.15
CA LYS A 45 -3.45 12.83 -6.05
C LYS A 45 -4.32 12.72 -4.79
N THR A 46 -4.28 11.59 -4.09
CA THR A 46 -5.16 11.32 -2.95
C THR A 46 -4.88 12.22 -1.74
N GLY A 47 -3.69 12.79 -1.62
CA GLY A 47 -3.37 13.80 -0.58
C GLY A 47 -3.53 15.25 -1.02
N THR A 48 -4.14 15.51 -2.17
CA THR A 48 -4.18 16.86 -2.78
C THR A 48 -5.60 17.42 -2.86
N ALA A 49 -5.71 18.73 -3.16
CA ALA A 49 -7.00 19.35 -3.44
C ALA A 49 -7.71 18.73 -4.66
N ASP A 50 -6.93 18.16 -5.59
CA ASP A 50 -7.41 17.52 -6.83
C ASP A 50 -7.84 16.06 -6.64
N ILE A 51 -7.99 15.59 -5.40
CA ILE A 51 -8.51 14.25 -5.09
C ILE A 51 -9.88 14.03 -5.74
N ASP A 52 -10.05 12.90 -6.44
CA ASP A 52 -11.34 12.57 -7.04
C ASP A 52 -12.40 12.20 -5.97
N PRO A 53 -13.71 12.40 -6.25
CA PRO A 53 -14.75 12.18 -5.26
C PRO A 53 -14.81 10.75 -4.70
N TYR A 54 -14.50 9.73 -5.51
CA TYR A 54 -14.52 8.33 -5.06
C TYR A 54 -13.33 8.02 -4.17
N ALA A 55 -12.13 8.51 -4.52
CA ALA A 55 -10.96 8.38 -3.67
C ALA A 55 -11.18 9.10 -2.34
N ARG A 56 -11.78 10.29 -2.34
CA ARG A 56 -12.12 11.03 -1.10
C ARG A 56 -13.04 10.22 -0.18
N ALA A 57 -14.08 9.62 -0.74
CA ALA A 57 -14.99 8.78 0.02
C ALA A 57 -14.34 7.47 0.51
N ALA A 58 -13.45 6.86 -0.28
CA ALA A 58 -12.71 5.66 0.11
C ALA A 58 -11.72 5.94 1.25
N VAL A 59 -11.01 7.08 1.21
CA VAL A 59 -10.14 7.55 2.31
C VAL A 59 -10.97 7.81 3.57
N ALA A 60 -12.10 8.52 3.46
CA ALA A 60 -12.98 8.78 4.59
C ALA A 60 -13.53 7.48 5.23
N ARG A 61 -13.78 6.45 4.41
CA ARG A 61 -14.24 5.13 4.88
C ARG A 61 -13.13 4.31 5.55
N SER A 62 -11.93 4.32 4.99
CA SER A 62 -10.79 3.54 5.49
C SER A 62 -10.14 4.16 6.72
N GLY A 63 -10.30 5.48 6.92
CA GLY A 63 -9.61 6.21 7.98
C GLY A 63 -8.12 6.43 7.67
N GLU A 64 -7.69 6.20 6.43
CA GLU A 64 -6.34 6.50 6.00
C GLU A 64 -6.08 8.02 6.02
N LEU A 65 -4.82 8.40 6.23
CA LEU A 65 -4.37 9.78 6.11
C LEU A 65 -3.34 9.88 4.97
N PRO A 66 -3.77 10.21 3.75
CA PRO A 66 -2.88 10.35 2.60
C PRO A 66 -1.86 11.47 2.81
N ILE A 67 -0.63 11.27 2.32
CA ILE A 67 0.43 12.27 2.40
C ILE A 67 0.20 13.32 1.31
N GLY A 68 0.31 14.61 1.67
CA GLY A 68 0.21 15.71 0.71
C GLY A 68 1.37 15.70 -0.28
N SER A 69 1.15 16.22 -1.50
CA SER A 69 2.15 16.18 -2.58
C SER A 69 3.46 16.93 -2.28
N GLY A 70 3.47 17.83 -1.31
CA GLY A 70 4.66 18.53 -0.83
C GLY A 70 5.41 17.79 0.27
N ASP A 71 4.75 16.90 1.01
CA ASP A 71 5.32 16.22 2.17
C ASP A 71 5.92 14.85 1.81
N GLY A 72 5.41 14.21 0.76
CA GLY A 72 5.90 12.89 0.35
C GLY A 72 4.91 12.06 -0.48
N ILE A 73 5.17 10.75 -0.52
CA ILE A 73 4.36 9.77 -1.25
C ILE A 73 4.44 8.39 -0.59
N ALA A 74 3.34 7.64 -0.63
CA ALA A 74 3.27 6.26 -0.15
C ALA A 74 3.06 5.29 -1.31
N PHE A 75 3.89 4.24 -1.35
CA PHE A 75 3.81 3.12 -2.26
C PHE A 75 3.39 1.86 -1.52
N TYR A 76 2.52 1.07 -2.14
CA TYR A 76 1.93 -0.13 -1.60
C TYR A 76 2.27 -1.31 -2.51
N ALA A 77 2.77 -2.40 -1.93
CA ALA A 77 2.98 -3.65 -2.63
C ALA A 77 2.14 -4.76 -1.98
N ARG A 78 1.28 -5.38 -2.79
CA ARG A 78 0.42 -6.52 -2.41
C ARG A 78 0.87 -7.84 -3.07
N SER A 79 1.74 -7.74 -4.07
CA SER A 79 2.37 -8.86 -4.76
C SER A 79 3.88 -8.65 -4.84
N ASP A 80 4.60 -9.70 -5.24
CA ASP A 80 5.98 -9.56 -5.72
C ASP A 80 6.02 -9.08 -7.19
N ASP A 81 7.22 -8.90 -7.73
CA ASP A 81 7.42 -8.44 -9.12
C ASP A 81 6.97 -9.47 -10.16
N ALA A 82 6.78 -10.73 -9.77
CA ALA A 82 6.22 -11.79 -10.61
C ALA A 82 4.68 -11.88 -10.53
N GLY A 83 4.04 -11.01 -9.75
CA GLY A 83 2.60 -10.92 -9.60
C GLY A 83 2.00 -11.87 -8.56
N TYR A 84 2.81 -12.63 -7.82
CA TYR A 84 2.29 -13.49 -6.76
C TYR A 84 1.97 -12.67 -5.51
N ALA A 85 0.76 -12.85 -4.97
CA ALA A 85 0.35 -12.19 -3.73
C ALA A 85 1.34 -12.47 -2.58
N LEU A 86 1.69 -11.45 -1.82
CA LEU A 86 2.63 -11.57 -0.71
C LEU A 86 2.05 -12.49 0.38
N ASP A 87 2.80 -13.53 0.74
CA ASP A 87 2.41 -14.57 1.70
C ASP A 87 3.42 -14.58 2.84
N GLY A 88 2.96 -14.35 4.07
CA GLY A 88 3.83 -14.22 5.24
C GLY A 88 4.45 -15.53 5.69
N ARG A 89 4.04 -16.68 5.12
CA ARG A 89 4.67 -17.98 5.36
C ARG A 89 5.90 -18.20 4.48
N CYS A 90 6.00 -17.44 3.39
CA CYS A 90 7.15 -17.46 2.48
C CYS A 90 8.23 -16.47 2.92
N GLU A 91 9.44 -16.68 2.41
CA GLU A 91 10.53 -15.71 2.45
C GLU A 91 10.44 -14.81 1.22
N THR A 92 10.34 -13.51 1.47
CA THR A 92 10.28 -12.49 0.43
C THR A 92 11.44 -11.52 0.59
N LEU A 93 12.14 -11.30 -0.51
CA LEU A 93 13.31 -10.45 -0.55
C LEU A 93 12.99 -9.11 -1.19
N LEU A 94 13.23 -8.04 -0.43
CA LEU A 94 13.29 -6.69 -0.93
C LEU A 94 14.75 -6.32 -1.20
N ARG A 95 15.07 -5.89 -2.42
CA ARG A 95 16.45 -5.50 -2.77
C ARG A 95 16.48 -4.33 -3.73
N GLY A 96 17.38 -3.38 -3.48
CA GLY A 96 17.66 -2.27 -4.38
C GLY A 96 17.89 -0.97 -3.63
N VAL A 97 17.48 0.14 -4.25
CA VAL A 97 17.47 1.48 -3.68
C VAL A 97 16.05 2.03 -3.72
N THR A 98 15.79 3.09 -2.95
CA THR A 98 14.54 3.85 -3.02
C THR A 98 14.71 5.09 -3.89
N PRO A 99 13.61 5.70 -4.36
CA PRO A 99 13.68 7.05 -4.92
C PRO A 99 14.26 8.03 -3.90
N ALA A 100 14.82 9.12 -4.40
CA ALA A 100 15.40 10.16 -3.56
C ALA A 100 14.34 10.76 -2.62
N ALA A 101 14.61 10.70 -1.32
CA ALA A 101 13.80 11.23 -0.25
C ALA A 101 14.71 11.56 0.94
N ARG A 102 14.37 12.56 1.74
CA ARG A 102 15.12 12.86 2.97
C ARG A 102 15.04 11.71 3.97
N PHE A 103 13.87 11.08 4.05
CA PHE A 103 13.59 9.96 4.96
C PHE A 103 12.60 9.00 4.32
N TRP A 104 12.65 7.73 4.72
CA TRP A 104 11.63 6.77 4.31
C TRP A 104 11.33 5.77 5.42
N THR A 105 10.13 5.20 5.39
CA THR A 105 9.73 4.07 6.23
C THR A 105 9.20 2.95 5.36
N LEU A 106 9.49 1.71 5.73
CA LEU A 106 8.88 0.51 5.20
C LEU A 106 8.13 -0.15 6.34
N THR A 107 6.84 -0.44 6.17
CA THR A 107 6.03 -1.10 7.20
C THR A 107 5.24 -2.25 6.60
N LEU A 108 5.10 -3.33 7.36
CA LEU A 108 4.29 -4.48 7.03
C LEU A 108 2.94 -4.41 7.75
N TYR A 109 1.86 -4.50 6.99
CA TYR A 109 0.49 -4.54 7.49
C TYR A 109 -0.22 -5.80 6.98
N ASP A 110 -1.30 -6.18 7.66
CA ASP A 110 -2.29 -7.10 7.09
C ASP A 110 -3.11 -6.38 5.98
N PRO A 111 -3.95 -7.10 5.21
CA PRO A 111 -4.78 -6.50 4.18
C PRO A 111 -5.78 -5.45 4.69
N GLU A 112 -6.12 -5.50 5.98
CA GLU A 112 -7.00 -4.56 6.69
C GLU A 112 -6.26 -3.32 7.21
N GLY A 113 -4.95 -3.21 7.03
CA GLY A 113 -4.14 -2.07 7.44
C GLY A 113 -3.68 -2.08 8.90
N ARG A 114 -3.81 -3.22 9.60
CA ARG A 114 -3.34 -3.40 10.98
C ARG A 114 -1.92 -3.94 11.00
N LEU A 115 -1.18 -3.64 12.07
CA LEU A 115 0.15 -4.18 12.28
C LEU A 115 0.07 -5.70 12.55
N VAL A 116 0.93 -6.48 11.89
CA VAL A 116 0.99 -7.92 12.12
C VAL A 116 1.83 -8.21 13.37
N ALA A 117 1.18 -8.75 14.40
CA ALA A 117 1.81 -9.12 15.64
C ALA A 117 2.97 -10.11 15.42
N ASN A 118 4.08 -9.90 16.13
CA ASN A 118 5.24 -10.76 16.08
C ASN A 118 6.03 -10.67 17.40
N SER A 119 6.80 -11.71 17.72
CA SER A 119 7.55 -11.81 18.98
C SER A 119 8.67 -10.78 19.13
N ALA A 120 9.13 -10.17 18.04
CA ALA A 120 10.17 -9.14 18.06
C ALA A 120 9.60 -7.71 18.20
N SER A 121 8.28 -7.53 18.23
CA SER A 121 7.61 -6.22 18.20
C SER A 121 8.16 -5.28 17.12
N ARG A 122 8.58 -5.83 15.98
CA ARG A 122 9.13 -5.09 14.84
C ARG A 122 8.16 -5.16 13.68
N TYR A 123 7.68 -4.01 13.22
CA TYR A 123 6.66 -3.94 12.16
C TYR A 123 7.16 -3.26 10.89
N GLY A 124 8.37 -2.74 10.92
CA GLY A 124 8.95 -2.00 9.81
C GLY A 124 10.39 -1.60 10.05
N PHE A 125 10.86 -0.76 9.14
CA PHE A 125 12.16 -0.13 9.16
C PHE A 125 12.04 1.35 8.80
N THR A 126 12.88 2.16 9.42
CA THR A 126 13.22 3.51 8.98
C THR A 126 14.46 3.49 8.10
N SER A 127 14.67 4.53 7.29
CA SER A 127 15.87 4.64 6.46
C SER A 127 17.17 4.70 7.27
N GLN A 128 17.12 5.07 8.56
CA GLN A 128 18.29 5.29 9.41
C GLN A 128 18.80 4.04 10.13
N GLU A 129 17.98 2.99 10.28
CA GLU A 129 18.35 1.82 11.08
C GLU A 129 18.81 0.62 10.24
N ILE A 130 18.63 0.66 8.92
CA ILE A 130 18.98 -0.47 8.05
C ILE A 130 20.48 -0.50 7.71
N THR A 131 21.02 -1.71 7.59
CA THR A 131 22.34 -1.95 7.03
C THR A 131 22.29 -1.87 5.50
N ARG A 132 23.27 -1.20 4.89
CA ARG A 132 23.40 -1.01 3.44
C ARG A 132 24.70 -1.63 2.93
N PHE A 133 24.70 -1.96 1.65
CA PHE A 133 25.90 -2.29 0.90
C PHE A 133 26.70 -1.02 0.57
N SER A 134 27.94 -1.19 0.12
CA SER A 134 28.85 -0.09 -0.23
C SER A 134 28.36 0.76 -1.41
N ASP A 135 27.50 0.20 -2.26
CA ASP A 135 26.86 0.90 -3.38
C ASP A 135 25.58 1.68 -2.96
N GLY A 136 25.26 1.69 -1.66
CA GLY A 136 24.07 2.35 -1.10
C GLY A 136 22.79 1.53 -1.22
N SER A 137 22.81 0.40 -1.92
CA SER A 137 21.67 -0.52 -1.96
C SER A 137 21.45 -1.21 -0.62
N PHE A 138 20.26 -1.74 -0.42
CA PHE A 138 19.93 -2.54 0.76
C PHE A 138 19.21 -3.82 0.37
N GLN A 139 19.14 -4.70 1.35
CA GLN A 139 18.35 -5.91 1.30
C GLN A 139 17.54 -6.02 2.59
N ILE A 140 16.23 -6.26 2.47
CA ILE A 140 15.34 -6.55 3.58
C ILE A 140 14.73 -7.92 3.33
N MET A 141 14.86 -8.82 4.29
CA MET A 141 14.26 -10.15 4.23
C MET A 141 12.99 -10.16 5.06
N VAL A 142 11.84 -10.33 4.40
CA VAL A 142 10.55 -10.53 5.05
C VAL A 142 10.32 -12.02 5.23
N ALA A 143 10.24 -12.49 6.47
CA ALA A 143 10.13 -13.92 6.76
C ALA A 143 9.50 -14.19 8.13
N PRO A 144 8.83 -15.34 8.33
CA PRO A 144 8.23 -15.68 9.62
C PRO A 144 9.28 -16.09 10.67
N ARG A 145 10.44 -16.58 10.21
CA ARG A 145 11.58 -16.97 11.05
C ARG A 145 12.72 -15.97 10.91
N ALA A 146 13.52 -15.86 11.97
CA ALA A 146 14.67 -14.97 12.01
C ALA A 146 15.65 -15.21 10.84
N ARG A 147 16.12 -14.11 10.26
CA ARG A 147 17.08 -14.07 9.16
C ARG A 147 18.19 -13.05 9.48
N PRO A 148 19.42 -13.25 8.98
CA PRO A 148 20.51 -12.31 9.21
C PRO A 148 20.26 -10.98 8.48
N GLY A 149 20.86 -9.90 8.99
CA GLY A 149 20.75 -8.57 8.41
C GLY A 149 19.42 -7.89 8.71
N ASN A 150 18.88 -7.13 7.73
CA ASN A 150 17.61 -6.43 7.90
C ASN A 150 16.43 -7.41 7.77
N TRP A 151 16.11 -8.12 8.85
CA TRP A 151 14.96 -9.02 8.91
C TRP A 151 13.70 -8.30 9.39
N LEU A 152 12.63 -8.42 8.60
CA LEU A 152 11.30 -7.93 8.93
C LEU A 152 10.38 -9.13 9.22
N PRO A 153 9.90 -9.31 10.47
CA PRO A 153 9.00 -10.41 10.81
C PRO A 153 7.67 -10.29 10.07
N SER A 154 7.26 -11.37 9.39
CA SER A 154 5.95 -11.44 8.72
C SER A 154 4.83 -11.96 9.63
N GLY A 155 5.15 -12.45 10.83
CA GLY A 155 4.21 -13.09 11.75
C GLY A 155 3.53 -14.35 11.22
N GLY A 156 3.94 -14.86 10.05
CA GLY A 156 3.25 -15.97 9.38
C GLY A 156 1.88 -15.61 8.83
N ALA A 157 1.59 -14.31 8.63
CA ALA A 157 0.30 -13.86 8.11
C ALA A 157 -0.03 -14.48 6.74
N ASP A 158 -1.29 -14.86 6.51
CA ASP A 158 -1.73 -15.45 5.23
C ASP A 158 -1.42 -14.53 4.04
N ARG A 159 -1.67 -13.24 4.24
CA ARG A 159 -1.37 -12.17 3.29
C ARG A 159 -0.86 -10.95 4.05
N TYR A 160 0.00 -10.18 3.41
CA TYR A 160 0.45 -8.90 3.94
C TYR A 160 0.64 -7.87 2.83
N VAL A 161 0.71 -6.61 3.24
CA VAL A 161 0.97 -5.46 2.38
C VAL A 161 2.22 -4.76 2.89
N LEU A 162 3.15 -4.48 1.99
CA LEU A 162 4.29 -3.62 2.29
C LEU A 162 3.94 -2.20 1.89
N VAL A 163 4.18 -1.25 2.80
CA VAL A 163 3.95 0.16 2.56
C VAL A 163 5.27 0.90 2.73
N LEU A 164 5.79 1.43 1.62
CA LEU A 164 6.99 2.27 1.57
C LEU A 164 6.55 3.74 1.50
N ARG A 165 6.84 4.51 2.54
CA ARG A 165 6.55 5.95 2.60
C ARG A 165 7.84 6.72 2.42
N LEU A 166 7.85 7.64 1.47
CA LEU A 166 8.96 8.55 1.18
C LEU A 166 8.56 9.94 1.66
N TYR A 167 9.40 10.57 2.47
CA TYR A 167 9.15 11.88 3.07
C TYR A 167 10.13 12.91 2.53
N ASP A 168 9.63 14.14 2.32
CA ASP A 168 10.39 15.26 1.77
C ASP A 168 11.10 14.82 0.47
N THR A 169 10.27 14.38 -0.48
CA THR A 169 10.70 14.01 -1.82
C THR A 169 10.77 15.25 -2.71
N PRO A 170 11.74 15.36 -3.64
CA PRO A 170 11.84 16.52 -4.53
C PRO A 170 10.50 16.89 -5.17
N VAL A 171 10.18 18.19 -5.22
CA VAL A 171 8.93 18.68 -5.81
C VAL A 171 8.78 18.14 -7.23
N GLY A 172 7.73 17.36 -7.43
CA GLY A 172 7.47 16.65 -8.67
C GLY A 172 7.94 15.20 -8.71
N ALA A 173 8.37 14.60 -7.60
CA ALA A 173 8.51 13.14 -7.50
C ALA A 173 7.15 12.49 -7.82
N ALA A 174 6.06 12.92 -7.19
CA ALA A 174 4.70 12.45 -7.52
C ALA A 174 4.30 12.56 -9.02
N THR A 175 4.87 13.53 -9.77
CA THR A 175 4.54 13.77 -11.20
C THR A 175 5.60 13.27 -12.20
N ARG A 176 6.87 13.12 -11.79
CA ARG A 176 8.01 12.60 -12.57
C ARG A 176 8.42 11.17 -12.22
N ILE A 177 7.91 10.60 -11.14
CA ILE A 177 7.93 9.14 -10.89
C ILE A 177 7.03 8.41 -11.92
N GLY A 178 6.71 9.03 -13.06
CA GLY A 178 6.31 8.33 -14.26
C GLY A 178 7.47 7.45 -14.76
N ARG A 179 7.39 6.15 -14.43
CA ARG A 179 8.10 4.99 -15.01
C ARG A 179 9.57 4.73 -14.70
N GLU A 180 10.37 5.70 -14.23
CA GLU A 180 11.83 5.50 -14.09
C GLU A 180 12.41 5.68 -12.69
N ALA A 181 11.57 5.89 -11.67
CA ALA A 181 12.09 6.01 -10.31
C ALA A 181 12.64 4.65 -9.84
N PRO A 182 13.87 4.60 -9.30
CA PRO A 182 14.44 3.36 -8.83
C PRO A 182 13.66 2.88 -7.61
N MET A 183 12.96 1.76 -7.75
CA MET A 183 12.20 1.12 -6.67
C MET A 183 12.90 -0.17 -6.27
N PRO A 184 12.83 -0.57 -4.99
CA PRO A 184 13.36 -1.85 -4.56
C PRO A 184 12.53 -2.97 -5.18
N SER A 185 13.18 -3.93 -5.83
CA SER A 185 12.55 -5.15 -6.31
C SER A 185 11.99 -5.99 -5.17
N ILE A 186 10.90 -6.71 -5.42
CA ILE A 186 10.29 -7.66 -4.50
C ILE A 186 10.30 -9.03 -5.16
N ALA A 187 11.03 -9.98 -4.56
CA ALA A 187 11.14 -11.33 -5.08
C ALA A 187 10.87 -12.37 -4.00
N ARG A 188 9.90 -13.26 -4.23
CA ARG A 188 9.72 -14.46 -3.43
C ARG A 188 10.93 -15.40 -3.58
N ARG A 189 11.40 -15.97 -2.46
CA ARG A 189 12.59 -16.84 -2.41
C ARG A 189 12.26 -18.28 -2.07
N ALA A 190 11.57 -18.51 -0.96
CA ALA A 190 11.24 -19.84 -0.48
C ALA A 190 9.83 -19.84 0.11
N CYS A 191 9.08 -20.91 -0.12
CA CYS A 191 7.79 -21.14 0.52
C CYS A 191 7.81 -22.55 1.15
N PRO A 192 6.95 -22.80 2.16
CA PRO A 192 6.71 -24.15 2.66
C PRO A 192 6.26 -25.11 1.56
#